data_AF-A0A925YBZ8-F1
#
_entry.id   AF-A0A925YBZ8-F1
#
_cell.length_a   1.000
_cell.length_b   1.000
_cell.length_c   1.000
_cell.angle_alpha   90.00
_cell.angle_beta   90.00
_cell.angle_gamma   90.00
#
_symmetry.space_group_name_H-M   'P 1'
#
loop_
_entity.id
_entity.type
_entity.pdbx_description
1 polymer ?
#
loop_
_entity_poly.entity_id
_entity_poly.type
_entity_poly.pdbx_seq_one_letter_code
_entity_poly.pdbx_strand_id
1 'polypeptide(L)'
;MVSKLLYWTIWATFPSYFAYLGCVVPIAPDFQNPPSAPNHYPYFSNTEPIQERTVTIPPGTAGGAFPFVASVGDQNLGDTLYVRWVADYPPFAPNISKVLSDSQDGVGLPIPPSTPPGELRPDIPLQLRCESFAPGMQQHRLVVIVSDRPFLKAGTFSGDLRYNRVETRADQSPVTYPIMAGWNVICPP
;
A
#
# COMPACT_ATOMS: atom_id res chain seq x y z
N MET A 1 -49.88 52.86 59.19
CA MET A 1 -49.75 54.29 58.78
C MET A 1 -48.54 54.40 57.88
N VAL A 2 -48.75 54.98 56.68
CA VAL A 2 -47.74 55.51 55.73
C VAL A 2 -46.84 54.42 55.06
N SER A 3 -47.11 53.95 53.83
CA SER A 3 -47.16 54.62 52.51
C SER A 3 -45.79 54.67 51.82
N LYS A 4 -45.83 54.35 50.51
CA LYS A 4 -44.85 54.65 49.43
C LYS A 4 -43.72 53.62 49.25
N LEU A 5 -43.25 53.30 48.05
CA LEU A 5 -43.61 53.58 46.66
C LEU A 5 -42.73 52.63 45.80
N LEU A 6 -43.28 52.22 44.66
CA LEU A 6 -42.64 51.82 43.40
C LEU A 6 -41.09 51.80 43.34
N TYR A 7 -40.52 50.77 42.70
CA TYR A 7 -39.81 50.97 41.43
C TYR A 7 -39.77 49.67 40.60
N TRP A 8 -40.43 49.73 39.45
CA TRP A 8 -40.37 48.76 38.36
C TRP A 8 -39.13 49.04 37.51
N THR A 9 -38.35 48.02 37.19
CA THR A 9 -37.50 48.00 35.99
C THR A 9 -37.51 46.59 35.40
N ILE A 10 -38.41 46.38 34.45
CA ILE A 10 -38.39 45.25 33.52
C ILE A 10 -37.27 45.54 32.54
N TRP A 11 -36.20 44.76 32.60
CA TRP A 11 -35.21 44.70 31.52
C TRP A 11 -35.80 43.86 30.40
N ALA A 12 -36.32 44.54 29.37
CA ALA A 12 -36.71 43.93 28.12
C ALA A 12 -35.44 43.50 27.37
N THR A 13 -35.10 42.22 27.45
CA THR A 13 -34.11 41.60 26.56
C THR A 13 -34.72 41.50 25.16
N PHE A 14 -34.37 42.43 24.28
CA PHE A 14 -34.62 42.32 22.84
C PHE A 14 -33.80 41.14 22.29
N PRO A 15 -34.43 40.09 21.72
CA PRO A 15 -33.69 39.10 20.94
C PRO A 15 -33.31 39.76 19.61
N SER A 16 -32.02 40.06 19.44
CA SER A 16 -31.44 40.48 18.17
C SER A 16 -31.59 39.34 17.16
N TYR A 17 -32.66 39.37 16.36
CA TYR A 17 -32.79 38.58 15.16
C TYR A 17 -31.72 39.03 14.15
N PHE A 18 -30.54 38.41 14.21
CA PHE A 18 -29.62 38.40 13.08
C PHE A 18 -30.26 37.58 11.96
N ALA A 19 -31.02 38.28 11.10
CA ALA A 19 -31.38 37.75 9.80
C ALA A 19 -30.09 37.65 8.97
N TYR A 20 -29.41 36.51 9.06
CA TYR A 20 -28.35 36.16 8.13
C TYR A 20 -28.99 36.05 6.74
N LEU A 21 -28.85 37.11 5.94
CA LEU A 21 -29.05 37.05 4.50
C LEU A 21 -27.91 36.22 3.91
N GLY A 22 -27.98 34.91 4.11
CA GLY A 22 -27.08 33.94 3.48
C GLY A 22 -27.46 33.81 2.01
N CYS A 23 -26.68 34.44 1.13
CA CYS A 23 -26.68 34.07 -0.28
C CYS A 23 -26.26 32.60 -0.38
N VAL A 24 -27.23 31.72 -0.61
CA VAL A 24 -26.96 30.34 -1.03
C VAL A 24 -26.43 30.43 -2.46
N VAL A 25 -25.11 30.37 -2.62
CA VAL A 25 -24.51 30.16 -3.93
C VAL A 25 -24.79 28.71 -4.30
N PRO A 26 -25.59 28.43 -5.34
CA PRO A 26 -25.75 27.07 -5.81
C PRO A 26 -24.38 26.60 -6.31
N ILE A 27 -23.82 25.61 -5.62
CA ILE A 27 -22.63 24.92 -6.09
C ILE A 27 -23.05 24.21 -7.39
N ALA A 28 -22.43 24.57 -8.50
CA ALA A 28 -22.66 23.88 -9.77
C ALA A 28 -22.28 22.39 -9.58
N PRO A 29 -23.03 21.45 -10.16
CA PRO A 29 -22.64 20.05 -10.10
C PRO A 29 -21.25 19.90 -10.72
N ASP A 30 -20.35 19.22 -10.01
CA ASP A 30 -19.02 18.95 -10.52
C ASP A 30 -19.16 17.86 -11.59
N PHE A 31 -19.31 18.28 -12.85
CA PHE A 31 -19.40 17.38 -13.98
C PHE A 31 -18.00 16.93 -14.38
N GLN A 32 -17.55 15.81 -13.83
CA GLN A 32 -16.42 15.08 -14.39
C GLN A 32 -16.90 14.39 -15.68
N ASN A 33 -16.55 14.99 -16.82
CA ASN A 33 -16.88 14.42 -18.13
C ASN A 33 -15.60 14.14 -18.92
N PRO A 34 -15.22 12.87 -19.12
CA PRO A 34 -15.87 11.65 -18.64
C PRO A 34 -15.65 11.41 -17.13
N PRO A 35 -16.46 10.55 -16.46
CA PRO A 35 -16.16 10.10 -15.10
C PRO A 35 -14.78 9.44 -15.12
N SER A 36 -13.90 9.79 -14.16
CA SER A 36 -12.66 9.04 -13.98
C SER A 36 -13.01 7.58 -13.77
N ALA A 37 -12.42 6.67 -14.55
CA ALA A 37 -12.60 5.24 -14.33
C ALA A 37 -12.24 4.90 -12.87
N PRO A 38 -12.99 4.01 -12.21
CA PRO A 38 -12.65 3.61 -10.84
C PRO A 38 -11.23 3.05 -10.81
N ASN A 39 -10.37 3.59 -9.93
CA ASN A 39 -9.05 3.03 -9.70
C ASN A 39 -9.18 1.80 -8.79
N HIS A 40 -8.79 0.63 -9.28
CA HIS A 40 -8.85 -0.63 -8.56
C HIS A 40 -7.51 -0.92 -7.85
N TYR A 41 -7.54 -1.72 -6.78
CA TYR A 41 -6.31 -2.22 -6.19
C TYR A 41 -5.79 -3.40 -7.00
N PRO A 42 -4.46 -3.56 -7.15
CA PRO A 42 -3.92 -4.82 -7.64
C PRO A 42 -4.32 -5.94 -6.67
N TYR A 43 -4.29 -7.19 -7.14
CA TYR A 43 -4.57 -8.35 -6.29
C TYR A 43 -3.71 -9.56 -6.69
N PHE A 44 -3.51 -10.51 -5.77
CA PHE A 44 -2.89 -11.79 -6.12
C PHE A 44 -3.95 -12.74 -6.65
N SER A 45 -3.79 -13.15 -7.92
CA SER A 45 -4.69 -14.12 -8.56
C SER A 45 -4.27 -15.57 -8.26
N ASN A 46 -2.96 -15.80 -8.12
CA ASN A 46 -2.39 -17.09 -7.73
C ASN A 46 -1.03 -16.90 -7.05
N THR A 47 -0.64 -17.86 -6.23
CA THR A 47 0.70 -17.91 -5.60
C THR A 47 1.15 -19.36 -5.49
N GLU A 48 2.39 -19.63 -5.86
CA GLU A 48 3.02 -20.94 -5.72
C GLU A 48 4.41 -20.76 -5.07
N PRO A 49 4.65 -21.27 -3.85
CA PRO A 49 3.70 -21.93 -2.97
C PRO A 49 2.54 -21.03 -2.54
N ILE A 50 1.46 -21.63 -2.03
CA ILE A 50 0.30 -20.88 -1.50
C ILE A 50 0.78 -19.88 -0.44
N GLN A 51 0.39 -18.62 -0.58
CA GLN A 51 0.70 -17.55 0.37
C GLN A 51 0.29 -17.89 1.82
N GLU A 52 1.00 -17.30 2.77
CA GLU A 52 0.89 -17.48 4.22
C GLU A 52 1.18 -18.90 4.73
N ARG A 53 1.74 -19.77 3.89
CA ARG A 53 2.22 -21.09 4.32
C ARG A 53 3.67 -21.07 4.78
N THR A 54 3.97 -22.11 5.57
CA THR A 54 5.35 -22.46 5.90
C THR A 54 5.91 -23.37 4.81
N VAL A 55 7.07 -23.00 4.26
CA VAL A 55 7.74 -23.69 3.17
C VAL A 55 9.11 -24.13 3.67
N THR A 56 9.36 -25.44 3.68
CA THR A 56 10.69 -25.99 4.01
C THR A 56 11.46 -26.20 2.72
N ILE A 57 12.60 -25.52 2.58
CA ILE A 57 13.46 -25.68 1.40
C ILE A 57 14.21 -27.02 1.53
N PRO A 58 14.06 -27.96 0.59
CA PRO A 58 14.73 -29.25 0.68
C PRO A 58 16.26 -29.09 0.56
N PRO A 59 17.05 -29.81 1.37
CA PRO A 59 18.50 -29.87 1.18
C PRO A 59 18.82 -30.48 -0.20
N GLY A 60 19.75 -29.88 -0.93
CA GLY A 60 20.17 -30.40 -2.24
C GLY A 60 19.21 -30.14 -3.40
N THR A 61 18.27 -29.19 -3.28
CA THR A 61 17.53 -28.66 -4.42
C THR A 61 18.53 -28.29 -5.52
N ALA A 62 18.35 -28.80 -6.75
CA ALA A 62 19.34 -28.70 -7.81
C ALA A 62 19.70 -27.22 -8.09
N GLY A 63 20.97 -26.87 -7.89
CA GLY A 63 21.45 -25.50 -8.00
C GLY A 63 21.16 -24.59 -6.80
N GLY A 64 20.58 -25.10 -5.70
CA GLY A 64 20.39 -24.41 -4.41
C GLY A 64 19.25 -23.40 -4.36
N ALA A 65 18.33 -23.40 -5.32
CA ALA A 65 17.22 -22.45 -5.37
C ALA A 65 15.85 -23.16 -5.38
N PHE A 66 14.90 -22.63 -4.61
CA PHE A 66 13.50 -23.04 -4.58
C PHE A 66 12.63 -21.98 -5.27
N PRO A 67 11.77 -22.35 -6.23
CA PRO A 67 10.97 -21.39 -6.97
C PRO A 67 9.79 -20.86 -6.15
N PHE A 68 9.60 -19.55 -6.18
CA PHE A 68 8.39 -18.85 -5.76
C PHE A 68 7.81 -18.13 -6.97
N VAL A 69 6.50 -18.12 -7.11
CA VAL A 69 5.77 -17.44 -8.18
C VAL A 69 4.58 -16.73 -7.56
N ALA A 70 4.43 -15.45 -7.87
CA ALA A 70 3.23 -14.69 -7.57
C ALA A 70 2.61 -14.21 -8.88
N SER A 71 1.33 -14.51 -9.09
CA SER A 71 0.56 -14.05 -10.26
C SER A 71 -0.32 -12.89 -9.83
N VAL A 72 -0.10 -11.71 -10.41
CA VAL A 72 -0.79 -10.47 -10.01
C VAL A 72 -1.87 -10.12 -11.03
N GLY A 73 -3.06 -9.75 -10.56
CA GLY A 73 -4.13 -9.18 -11.35
C GLY A 73 -4.22 -7.67 -11.18
N ASP A 74 -4.49 -6.94 -12.27
CA ASP A 74 -4.85 -5.52 -12.23
C ASP A 74 -5.87 -5.17 -13.31
N GLN A 75 -6.93 -4.48 -12.86
CA GLN A 75 -8.06 -4.04 -13.67
C GLN A 75 -7.85 -2.64 -14.27
N ASN A 76 -6.86 -1.89 -13.79
CA ASN A 76 -6.53 -0.57 -14.32
C ASN A 76 -5.71 -0.71 -15.60
N LEU A 77 -6.39 -0.58 -16.74
CA LEU A 77 -5.72 -0.62 -18.04
C LEU A 77 -4.78 0.58 -18.19
N GLY A 78 -3.53 0.32 -18.59
CA GLY A 78 -2.52 1.38 -18.79
C GLY A 78 -1.65 1.68 -17.57
N ASP A 79 -1.99 1.18 -16.38
CA ASP A 79 -1.18 1.40 -15.18
C ASP A 79 0.02 0.43 -15.14
N THR A 80 1.18 0.97 -14.75
CA THR A 80 2.40 0.17 -14.54
C THR A 80 2.46 -0.26 -13.09
N LEU A 81 2.54 -1.57 -12.85
CA LEU A 81 2.73 -2.10 -11.51
C LEU A 81 4.22 -2.20 -11.18
N TYR A 82 4.55 -2.13 -9.90
CA TYR A 82 5.90 -2.26 -9.38
C TYR A 82 5.93 -3.39 -8.36
N VAL A 83 6.92 -4.27 -8.48
CA VAL A 83 7.06 -5.43 -7.60
C VAL A 83 8.41 -5.47 -6.92
N ARG A 84 8.41 -5.88 -5.65
CA ARG A 84 9.62 -6.06 -4.86
C ARG A 84 9.51 -7.32 -4.01
N TRP A 85 10.55 -8.15 -4.06
CA TRP A 85 10.71 -9.28 -3.15
C TRP A 85 11.61 -8.88 -1.97
N VAL A 86 11.17 -9.21 -0.77
CA VAL A 86 11.83 -8.80 0.48
C VAL A 86 11.98 -10.02 1.39
N ALA A 87 13.18 -10.18 1.94
CA ALA A 87 13.51 -11.14 2.98
C ALA A 87 13.42 -10.51 4.38
N ASP A 88 13.04 -11.32 5.34
CA ASP A 88 12.98 -11.06 6.78
C ASP A 88 12.22 -9.77 7.12
N TYR A 89 11.03 -9.61 6.53
CA TYR A 89 10.14 -8.47 6.70
C TYR A 89 8.67 -8.94 6.67
N PRO A 90 7.74 -8.36 7.46
CA PRO A 90 7.91 -7.35 8.51
C PRO A 90 8.24 -7.96 9.90
N PRO A 91 8.72 -7.16 10.88
CA PRO A 91 9.07 -5.73 10.81
C PRO A 91 10.41 -5.48 10.08
N PHE A 92 10.70 -4.24 9.71
CA PHE A 92 12.01 -3.88 9.15
C PHE A 92 13.08 -3.91 10.24
N ALA A 93 14.16 -4.65 9.99
CA ALA A 93 15.37 -4.63 10.79
C ALA A 93 16.58 -4.36 9.86
N PRO A 94 17.34 -3.27 10.06
CA PRO A 94 18.31 -2.78 9.08
C PRO A 94 19.46 -3.75 8.74
N ASN A 95 19.75 -4.70 9.62
CA ASN A 95 20.81 -5.71 9.43
C ASN A 95 20.27 -7.09 9.04
N ILE A 96 18.94 -7.26 9.00
CA ILE A 96 18.27 -8.55 8.81
C ILE A 96 17.42 -8.50 7.54
N SER A 97 16.52 -7.52 7.45
CA SER A 97 15.63 -7.35 6.30
C SER A 97 16.40 -6.89 5.07
N LYS A 98 16.15 -7.53 3.92
CA LYS A 98 16.87 -7.27 2.68
C LYS A 98 15.93 -7.30 1.49
N VAL A 99 16.20 -6.48 0.48
CA VAL A 99 15.53 -6.60 -0.81
C VAL A 99 16.23 -7.70 -1.61
N LEU A 100 15.47 -8.69 -2.06
CA LEU A 100 15.97 -9.83 -2.84
C LEU A 100 15.91 -9.57 -4.35
N SER A 101 14.88 -8.86 -4.79
CA SER A 101 14.64 -8.57 -6.18
C SER A 101 14.01 -7.20 -6.33
N ASP A 102 14.65 -6.36 -7.14
CA ASP A 102 14.31 -4.96 -7.39
C ASP A 102 14.81 -4.55 -8.79
N SER A 103 14.35 -3.39 -9.27
CA SER A 103 14.99 -2.73 -10.41
C SER A 103 16.37 -2.19 -10.01
N GLN A 104 17.21 -1.96 -11.02
CA GLN A 104 18.54 -1.34 -10.83
C GLN A 104 18.45 0.02 -10.13
N ASP A 105 17.35 0.74 -10.31
CA ASP A 105 17.12 2.04 -9.69
C ASP A 105 16.54 1.97 -8.27
N GLY A 106 16.20 0.77 -7.80
CA GLY A 106 15.67 0.51 -6.46
C GLY A 106 14.23 0.99 -6.27
N VAL A 107 13.41 0.94 -7.33
CA VAL A 107 12.03 1.46 -7.34
C VAL A 107 10.96 0.38 -7.58
N GLY A 108 11.33 -0.89 -7.49
CA GLY A 108 10.55 -2.06 -7.88
C GLY A 108 10.82 -2.46 -9.33
N LEU A 109 10.67 -3.75 -9.61
CA LEU A 109 10.61 -4.27 -10.97
C LEU A 109 9.31 -3.80 -11.63
N PRO A 110 9.37 -3.03 -12.73
CA PRO A 110 8.17 -2.60 -13.43
C PRO A 110 7.54 -3.77 -14.18
N ILE A 111 6.23 -3.92 -14.07
CA ILE A 111 5.43 -4.82 -14.88
C ILE A 111 4.73 -3.98 -15.94
N PRO A 112 4.88 -4.32 -17.24
CA PRO A 112 4.22 -3.61 -18.31
C PRO A 112 2.70 -3.54 -18.11
N PRO A 113 2.05 -2.43 -18.48
CA PRO A 113 0.62 -2.25 -18.32
C PRO A 113 -0.19 -3.27 -19.15
N SER A 114 -1.39 -3.59 -18.67
CA SER A 114 -2.39 -4.33 -19.46
C SER A 114 -2.77 -3.55 -20.72
N THR A 115 -2.93 -4.27 -21.82
CA THR A 115 -3.51 -3.74 -23.06
C THR A 115 -4.93 -4.29 -23.25
N PRO A 116 -5.89 -3.46 -23.71
CA PRO A 116 -7.23 -3.95 -24.03
C PRO A 116 -7.17 -5.10 -25.05
N PRO A 117 -8.00 -6.16 -24.91
CA PRO A 117 -9.11 -6.32 -23.98
C PRO A 117 -8.78 -7.12 -22.70
N GLY A 118 -7.51 -7.39 -22.41
CA GLY A 118 -7.09 -8.37 -21.39
C GLY A 118 -6.68 -7.75 -20.06
N GLU A 119 -7.07 -8.42 -18.97
CA GLU A 119 -6.52 -8.15 -17.64
C GLU A 119 -5.05 -8.60 -17.56
N LEU A 120 -4.21 -7.81 -16.89
CA LEU A 120 -2.82 -8.16 -16.67
C LEU A 120 -2.75 -9.34 -15.69
N ARG A 121 -2.09 -10.44 -16.06
CA ARG A 121 -1.87 -11.61 -15.20
C ARG A 121 -0.44 -12.16 -15.31
N PRO A 122 0.59 -11.38 -14.97
CA PRO A 122 1.97 -11.77 -15.12
C PRO A 122 2.40 -12.63 -13.93
N ASP A 123 3.18 -13.66 -14.24
CA ASP A 123 3.90 -14.43 -13.23
C ASP A 123 5.19 -13.70 -12.87
N ILE A 124 5.40 -13.51 -11.57
CA ILE A 124 6.61 -12.88 -11.02
C ILE A 124 7.40 -13.98 -10.33
N PRO A 125 8.38 -14.61 -11.01
CA PRO A 125 9.18 -15.66 -10.43
C PRO A 125 10.29 -15.11 -9.53
N LEU A 126 10.59 -15.82 -8.44
CA LEU A 126 11.77 -15.65 -7.62
C LEU A 126 12.43 -17.02 -7.40
N GLN A 127 13.72 -17.11 -7.71
CA GLN A 127 14.54 -18.28 -7.37
C GLN A 127 15.20 -18.05 -6.01
N LEU A 128 14.58 -18.55 -4.95
CA LEU A 128 14.98 -18.26 -3.58
C LEU A 128 16.06 -19.22 -3.10
N ARG A 129 17.13 -18.68 -2.51
CA ARG A 129 18.21 -19.45 -1.89
C ARG A 129 18.26 -19.17 -0.40
N CYS A 130 18.62 -20.15 0.43
CA CYS A 130 18.70 -19.94 1.88
C CYS A 130 19.75 -18.90 2.28
N GLU A 131 20.82 -18.76 1.49
CA GLU A 131 21.88 -17.76 1.67
C GLU A 131 21.39 -16.32 1.44
N SER A 132 20.19 -16.14 0.85
CA SER A 132 19.59 -14.83 0.63
C SER A 132 19.02 -14.21 1.91
N PHE A 133 18.79 -15.02 2.95
CA PHE A 133 18.26 -14.57 4.23
C PHE A 133 19.36 -14.11 5.21
N ALA A 134 18.96 -13.56 6.36
CA ALA A 134 19.89 -13.29 7.45
C ALA A 134 20.45 -14.59 8.06
N PRO A 135 21.77 -14.71 8.30
CA PRO A 135 22.35 -15.91 8.89
C PRO A 135 21.91 -16.10 10.35
N GLY A 136 21.90 -17.35 10.83
CA GLY A 136 21.66 -17.69 12.24
C GLY A 136 20.17 -17.79 12.63
N MET A 137 19.25 -17.71 11.67
CA MET A 137 17.83 -17.96 11.88
C MET A 137 17.43 -19.26 11.17
N GLN A 138 16.57 -20.07 11.81
CA GLN A 138 16.02 -21.29 11.19
C GLN A 138 14.76 -21.01 10.37
N GLN A 139 14.05 -19.94 10.72
CA GLN A 139 12.81 -19.52 10.09
C GLN A 139 12.95 -18.07 9.63
N HIS A 140 12.57 -17.84 8.39
CA HIS A 140 12.63 -16.57 7.71
C HIS A 140 11.24 -16.13 7.25
N ARG A 141 11.10 -14.85 6.93
CA ARG A 141 9.88 -14.30 6.34
C ARG A 141 10.18 -13.82 4.93
N LEU A 142 9.57 -14.42 3.92
CA LEU A 142 9.61 -13.90 2.55
C LEU A 142 8.34 -13.11 2.29
N VAL A 143 8.43 -11.96 1.65
CA VAL A 143 7.27 -11.18 1.22
C VAL A 143 7.48 -10.66 -0.20
N VAL A 144 6.44 -10.77 -1.03
CA VAL A 144 6.31 -10.01 -2.27
C VAL A 144 5.37 -8.83 -2.02
N ILE A 145 5.79 -7.65 -2.45
CA ILE A 145 5.05 -6.40 -2.32
C ILE A 145 4.76 -5.90 -3.73
N VAL A 146 3.51 -5.55 -4.00
CA VAL A 146 3.05 -5.06 -5.29
C VAL A 146 2.35 -3.71 -5.10
N SER A 147 2.67 -2.77 -5.97
CA SER A 147 2.21 -1.38 -5.90
C SER A 147 1.83 -0.86 -7.28
N ASP A 148 0.87 0.06 -7.34
CA ASP A 148 0.53 0.84 -8.55
C ASP A 148 1.49 2.03 -8.77
N ARG A 149 2.54 2.13 -7.96
CA ARG A 149 3.50 3.25 -7.94
C ARG A 149 4.92 2.77 -7.66
N PRO A 150 5.94 3.50 -8.13
CA PRO A 150 7.33 3.21 -7.79
C PRO A 150 7.53 3.16 -6.28
N PHE A 151 8.30 2.18 -5.82
CA PHE A 151 8.71 2.15 -4.43
C PHE A 151 9.75 3.24 -4.15
N LEU A 152 9.73 3.75 -2.93
CA LEU A 152 10.80 4.60 -2.46
C LEU A 152 12.11 3.80 -2.34
N LYS A 153 13.22 4.46 -2.69
CA LYS A 153 14.55 3.84 -2.65
C LYS A 153 14.92 3.46 -1.22
N ALA A 154 15.51 2.27 -1.08
CA ALA A 154 16.03 1.80 0.19
C ALA A 154 17.12 2.77 0.69
N GLY A 155 16.92 3.37 1.87
CA GLY A 155 17.87 4.30 2.48
C GLY A 155 17.43 5.77 2.51
N THR A 156 16.38 6.14 1.79
CA THR A 156 15.88 7.53 1.77
C THR A 156 15.09 7.92 3.03
N PHE A 157 14.65 6.96 3.85
CA PHE A 157 13.78 7.21 5.01
C PHE A 157 14.25 6.50 6.29
N SER A 158 14.07 7.12 7.46
CA SER A 158 14.22 6.49 8.77
C SER A 158 12.85 5.99 9.29
N GLY A 159 12.69 4.67 9.46
CA GLY A 159 11.49 4.06 10.07
C GLY A 159 11.31 2.58 9.73
N ASP A 160 10.34 1.93 10.37
CA ASP A 160 10.11 0.46 10.37
C ASP A 160 9.38 -0.11 9.13
N LEU A 161 8.95 0.77 8.22
CA LEU A 161 8.16 0.41 7.03
C LEU A 161 8.89 0.80 5.74
N ARG A 162 10.20 0.55 5.63
CA ARG A 162 10.98 1.09 4.49
C ARG A 162 10.58 0.48 3.14
N TYR A 163 10.29 -0.82 3.11
CA TYR A 163 10.18 -1.55 1.84
C TYR A 163 8.81 -1.51 1.19
N ASN A 164 7.76 -1.18 1.94
CA ASN A 164 6.39 -1.00 1.42
C ASN A 164 6.02 0.47 1.19
N ARG A 165 6.96 1.41 1.31
CA ARG A 165 6.70 2.82 1.01
C ARG A 165 6.74 3.04 -0.50
N VAL A 166 5.74 3.75 -0.98
CA VAL A 166 5.55 4.06 -2.40
C VAL A 166 5.54 5.57 -2.58
N GLU A 167 5.86 6.02 -3.80
CA GLU A 167 5.81 7.44 -4.14
C GLU A 167 4.37 7.99 -4.02
N THR A 168 4.26 9.27 -3.69
CA THR A 168 2.98 9.98 -3.73
C THR A 168 2.66 10.30 -5.19
N ARG A 169 1.42 10.07 -5.65
CA ARG A 169 1.03 10.47 -7.01
C ARG A 169 1.08 12.00 -7.14
N ALA A 170 1.43 12.47 -8.34
CA ALA A 170 1.45 13.89 -8.67
C ALA A 170 0.08 14.57 -8.53
N ASP A 171 -1.00 13.81 -8.72
CA ASP A 171 -2.40 14.27 -8.61
C ASP A 171 -2.91 14.35 -7.15
N GLN A 172 -2.07 14.03 -6.16
CA GLN A 172 -2.44 13.94 -4.73
C GLN A 172 -3.57 12.94 -4.42
N SER A 173 -3.88 12.03 -5.35
CA SER A 173 -4.84 10.95 -5.11
C SER A 173 -4.41 10.16 -3.87
N PRO A 174 -5.37 9.74 -3.02
CA PRO A 174 -5.07 9.02 -1.78
C PRO A 174 -4.11 7.86 -2.05
N VAL A 175 -3.17 7.65 -1.13
CA VAL A 175 -2.18 6.58 -1.25
C VAL A 175 -2.92 5.25 -1.20
N THR A 176 -2.99 4.59 -2.35
CA THR A 176 -3.38 3.20 -2.46
C THR A 176 -2.30 2.37 -1.77
N TYR A 177 -2.69 1.58 -0.77
CA TYR A 177 -1.75 0.73 -0.04
C TYR A 177 -1.27 -0.39 -0.96
N PRO A 178 0.04 -0.72 -0.95
CA PRO A 178 0.53 -1.88 -1.67
C PRO A 178 -0.08 -3.16 -1.08
N ILE A 179 -0.32 -4.14 -1.95
CA ILE A 179 -0.71 -5.47 -1.52
C ILE A 179 0.53 -6.30 -1.20
N MET A 180 0.37 -7.30 -0.32
CA MET A 180 1.46 -8.18 0.09
C MET A 180 1.00 -9.63 0.13
N ALA A 181 1.90 -10.53 -0.25
CA ALA A 181 1.79 -11.95 0.03
C ALA A 181 3.08 -12.41 0.71
N GLY A 182 2.96 -13.14 1.81
CA GLY A 182 4.10 -13.58 2.61
C GLY A 182 4.21 -15.09 2.73
N TRP A 183 5.39 -15.58 3.10
CA TRP A 183 5.66 -16.97 3.41
C TRP A 183 6.61 -17.07 4.60
N ASN A 184 6.43 -18.10 5.41
CA ASN A 184 7.44 -18.49 6.40
C ASN A 184 8.36 -19.52 5.75
N VAL A 185 9.65 -19.24 5.65
CA VAL A 185 10.60 -20.14 4.97
C VAL A 185 11.50 -20.77 6.00
N ILE A 186 11.55 -22.11 6.02
CA ILE A 186 12.47 -22.88 6.86
C ILE A 186 13.65 -23.29 6.01
N CYS A 187 14.83 -22.85 6.42
CA CYS A 187 16.09 -23.22 5.83
C CYS A 187 16.75 -24.28 6.73
N PRO A 188 16.85 -25.55 6.28
CA PRO A 188 17.58 -26.55 7.03
C PRO A 188 19.07 -26.17 7.11
N PRO A 189 19.77 -26.60 8.18
CA PRO A 189 21.19 -26.35 8.36
C PRO A 189 22.06 -27.03 7.29
#